data_AF-A0AAD6EHN2-F1
#
_entry.id   AF-A0AAD6EHN2-F1
#
_cell.length_a   1.000
_cell.length_b   1.000
_cell.length_c   1.000
_cell.angle_alpha   90.00
_cell.angle_beta   90.00
_cell.angle_gamma   90.00
#
_symmetry.space_group_name_H-M   'P 1'
#
loop_
_entity.id
_entity.type
_entity.pdbx_description
1 polymer ?
#
loop_
_entity_poly.entity_id
_entity_poly.type
_entity_poly.pdbx_seq_one_letter_code
_entity_poly.pdbx_strand_id
1 'polypeptide(L)'
;MTTRYRVEYALKTHRRDQLIEWIKGLLAVPFVLHSQPTAIYKENGEVLKTVAADTHHRYAEIMRDVENLMLDHIQHHERNAPGKSKLNLLVPSIGTFFTKLYLEDAFKYQDRQRFISRRRFVAPSFNDIRLILNSAQVMGLVRSSDVKLVTFDGDVTLYDDGACLTSDNPVIPRILRLLEQDRKVGIVTAAGYTDAPKYYERLQGLLDAMHDSTTLTADQKQGLIVMGGESNFLFRFDPASDARLVYVPRSEWLLDEMQTWSDYDITELLDIAESALRACAENLNLPAAILRKDRAVGVYPVNGVRISREQLEETVLVVQNTVQRSAVGARLPFCAFNGGNDVFVDIGDKSWGVRACQRYFGGIDPAKTLHVGDQFLSAGANDFKARLASTTAWIASPAETVELLDELEKAVHP
;
A
#
# COMPACT_ATOMS: atom_id res chain seq x y z
N MET A 1 2.09 -30.25 -2.46
CA MET A 1 0.83 -29.49 -2.27
C MET A 1 1.03 -28.11 -2.87
N THR A 2 0.52 -27.91 -4.08
CA THR A 2 0.54 -26.61 -4.76
C THR A 2 -0.50 -25.70 -4.10
N THR A 3 -0.08 -24.56 -3.58
CA THR A 3 -0.96 -23.56 -2.96
C THR A 3 -2.05 -23.17 -3.96
N ARG A 4 -3.33 -23.35 -3.56
CA ARG A 4 -4.55 -23.15 -4.37
C ARG A 4 -4.83 -21.69 -4.78
N TYR A 5 -3.86 -20.80 -4.59
CA TYR A 5 -3.89 -19.38 -4.95
C TYR A 5 -2.62 -18.98 -5.69
N ARG A 6 -2.30 -19.70 -6.77
CA ARG A 6 -1.44 -19.11 -7.79
C ARG A 6 -2.31 -18.08 -8.49
N VAL A 7 -2.16 -16.81 -8.11
CA VAL A 7 -2.62 -15.65 -8.88
C VAL A 7 -2.42 -15.98 -10.36
N GLU A 8 -3.47 -16.05 -11.16
CA GLU A 8 -3.32 -16.31 -12.59
C GLU A 8 -2.71 -15.05 -13.23
N TYR A 9 -1.39 -15.10 -13.41
CA TYR A 9 -0.57 -14.05 -14.02
C TYR A 9 -0.92 -13.77 -15.50
N ALA A 10 -1.80 -14.57 -16.12
CA ALA A 10 -2.15 -14.49 -17.53
C ALA A 10 -3.19 -13.40 -17.86
N LEU A 11 -4.04 -13.02 -16.90
CA LEU A 11 -5.10 -12.01 -17.09
C LEU A 11 -4.70 -10.61 -16.60
N LYS A 12 -3.51 -10.46 -15.99
CA LYS A 12 -3.03 -9.19 -15.47
C LYS A 12 -2.32 -8.39 -16.57
N THR A 13 -2.88 -7.26 -16.99
CA THR A 13 -2.02 -6.08 -17.18
C THR A 13 -1.57 -5.69 -15.78
N HIS A 14 -0.49 -6.32 -15.29
CA HIS A 14 0.13 -5.89 -14.05
C HIS A 14 0.34 -4.38 -14.17
N ARG A 15 -0.13 -3.61 -13.18
CA ARG A 15 0.31 -2.23 -13.04
C ARG A 15 1.79 -2.30 -12.70
N ARG A 16 2.60 -2.39 -13.74
CA ARG A 16 4.05 -2.40 -13.67
C ARG A 16 4.42 -0.97 -13.35
N ASP A 17 4.74 -0.75 -12.09
CA ASP A 17 5.33 0.50 -11.66
C ASP A 17 6.53 0.80 -12.57
N GLN A 18 6.43 1.90 -13.32
CA GLN A 18 7.39 2.22 -14.37
C GLN A 18 8.77 2.49 -13.80
N LEU A 19 8.87 3.00 -12.56
CA LEU A 19 10.15 3.18 -11.89
C LEU A 19 10.79 1.81 -11.60
N ILE A 20 10.00 0.85 -11.10
CA ILE A 20 10.49 -0.50 -10.80
C ILE A 20 10.94 -1.21 -12.07
N GLU A 21 10.14 -1.18 -13.15
CA GLU A 21 10.53 -1.78 -14.42
C GLU A 21 11.74 -1.08 -15.04
N TRP A 22 11.85 0.23 -14.92
CA TRP A 22 13.00 0.98 -15.41
C TRP A 22 14.29 0.56 -14.68
N ILE A 23 14.29 0.54 -13.33
CA ILE A 23 15.43 0.09 -12.53
C ILE A 23 15.78 -1.38 -12.85
N LYS A 24 14.77 -2.24 -12.97
CA LYS A 24 14.95 -3.65 -13.38
C LYS A 24 15.63 -3.76 -14.75
N GLY A 25 15.24 -2.92 -15.71
CA GLY A 25 15.89 -2.83 -17.01
C GLY A 25 17.36 -2.43 -16.92
N LEU A 26 17.70 -1.46 -16.05
CA LEU A 26 19.10 -1.08 -15.80
C LEU A 26 19.91 -2.24 -15.21
N LEU A 27 19.36 -2.99 -14.25
CA LEU A 27 20.05 -4.13 -13.65
C LEU A 27 20.11 -5.37 -14.55
N ALA A 28 19.25 -5.48 -15.56
CA ALA A 28 19.33 -6.58 -16.51
C ALA A 28 20.61 -6.54 -17.35
N VAL A 29 21.17 -5.35 -17.59
CA VAL A 29 22.38 -5.18 -18.41
C VAL A 29 23.61 -5.84 -17.75
N PRO A 30 24.00 -5.51 -16.49
CA PRO A 30 25.10 -6.22 -15.84
C PRO A 30 24.82 -7.72 -15.68
N PHE A 31 23.56 -8.12 -15.46
CA PHE A 31 23.20 -9.54 -15.39
C PHE A 31 23.61 -10.28 -16.66
N VAL A 32 23.22 -9.77 -17.84
CA VAL A 32 23.55 -10.40 -19.12
C VAL A 32 25.06 -10.42 -19.36
N LEU A 33 25.75 -9.31 -19.08
CA LEU A 33 27.20 -9.20 -19.28
C LEU A 33 28.00 -10.13 -18.36
N HIS A 34 27.50 -10.40 -17.16
CA HIS A 34 28.15 -11.29 -16.20
C HIS A 34 27.58 -12.73 -16.22
N SER A 35 26.49 -12.97 -16.93
CA SER A 35 25.94 -14.32 -17.14
C SER A 35 26.88 -15.11 -18.06
N GLN A 36 27.54 -16.13 -17.52
CA GLN A 36 28.48 -16.97 -18.28
C GLN A 36 27.82 -18.29 -18.71
N PRO A 37 28.19 -18.86 -19.88
CA PRO A 37 27.72 -20.17 -20.29
C PRO A 37 28.14 -21.27 -19.31
N THR A 38 27.20 -22.10 -18.91
CA THR A 38 27.30 -23.10 -17.83
C THR A 38 28.33 -24.20 -18.05
N ALA A 39 28.81 -24.38 -19.28
CA ALA A 39 29.64 -25.54 -19.66
C ALA A 39 31.08 -25.52 -19.09
N ILE A 40 31.51 -24.43 -18.42
CA ILE A 40 32.94 -24.18 -18.18
C ILE A 40 33.35 -24.20 -16.69
N TYR A 41 32.44 -24.12 -15.71
CA TYR A 41 32.87 -23.91 -14.31
C TYR A 41 32.22 -24.83 -13.26
N LYS A 42 33.06 -25.30 -12.32
CA LYS A 42 32.65 -25.94 -11.07
C LYS A 42 31.99 -24.90 -10.17
N GLU A 43 30.81 -25.23 -9.61
CA GLU A 43 29.97 -24.35 -8.78
C GLU A 43 30.69 -23.71 -7.56
N ASN A 44 31.84 -24.25 -7.13
CA ASN A 44 32.63 -23.77 -5.99
C ASN A 44 33.97 -23.09 -6.38
N GLY A 45 34.15 -22.65 -7.62
CA GLY A 45 35.38 -21.99 -8.05
C GLY A 45 35.54 -20.56 -7.56
N GLU A 46 36.76 -20.14 -7.23
CA GLU A 46 37.12 -18.75 -6.90
C GLU A 46 36.63 -17.75 -7.98
N VAL A 47 36.62 -18.16 -9.25
CA VAL A 47 36.10 -17.37 -10.38
C VAL A 47 34.63 -16.95 -10.16
N LEU A 48 33.79 -17.84 -9.61
CA LEU A 48 32.37 -17.53 -9.39
C LEU A 48 32.17 -16.50 -8.26
N LYS A 49 33.04 -16.51 -7.25
CA LYS A 49 33.06 -15.51 -6.18
C LYS A 49 33.45 -14.14 -6.74
N THR A 50 34.47 -14.08 -7.59
CA THR A 50 34.88 -12.85 -8.27
C THR A 50 33.75 -12.29 -9.13
N VAL A 51 33.13 -13.11 -9.99
CA VAL A 51 31.99 -12.66 -10.81
C VAL A 51 30.81 -12.18 -9.96
N ALA A 52 30.54 -12.81 -8.81
CA ALA A 52 29.50 -12.34 -7.89
C ALA A 52 29.85 -10.97 -7.28
N ALA A 53 31.11 -10.78 -6.86
CA ALA A 53 31.58 -9.51 -6.32
C ALA A 53 31.53 -8.39 -7.37
N ASP A 54 31.94 -8.67 -8.61
CA ASP A 54 31.86 -7.72 -9.72
C ASP A 54 30.41 -7.35 -10.04
N THR A 55 29.51 -8.34 -10.04
CA THR A 55 28.06 -8.11 -10.23
C THR A 55 27.47 -7.26 -9.11
N HIS A 56 27.83 -7.57 -7.86
CA HIS A 56 27.42 -6.78 -6.70
C HIS A 56 27.87 -5.33 -6.83
N HIS A 57 29.14 -5.10 -7.19
CA HIS A 57 29.68 -3.77 -7.38
C HIS A 57 28.91 -3.00 -8.46
N ARG A 58 28.66 -3.62 -9.62
CA ARG A 58 27.90 -2.98 -10.70
C ARG A 58 26.47 -2.64 -10.33
N TYR A 59 25.77 -3.51 -9.62
CA TYR A 59 24.41 -3.21 -9.15
C TYR A 59 24.41 -2.08 -8.12
N ALA A 60 25.38 -2.04 -7.20
CA ALA A 60 25.52 -0.96 -6.23
C ALA A 60 25.80 0.39 -6.92
N GLU A 61 26.69 0.41 -7.93
CA GLU A 61 26.97 1.62 -8.73
C GLU A 61 25.70 2.15 -9.41
N ILE A 62 24.95 1.28 -10.10
CA ILE A 62 23.70 1.68 -10.76
C ILE A 62 22.68 2.21 -9.75
N MET A 63 22.55 1.56 -8.60
CA MET A 63 21.62 2.00 -7.54
C MET A 63 22.01 3.38 -7.00
N ARG A 64 23.31 3.65 -6.82
CA ARG A 64 23.80 4.98 -6.45
C ARG A 64 23.50 6.03 -7.53
N ASP A 65 23.65 5.69 -8.80
CA ASP A 65 23.35 6.61 -9.91
C ASP A 65 21.85 6.93 -9.97
N VAL A 66 20.99 5.94 -9.74
CA VAL A 66 19.53 6.13 -9.64
C VAL A 66 19.17 6.96 -8.40
N GLU A 67 19.81 6.70 -7.26
CA GLU A 67 19.64 7.48 -6.03
C GLU A 67 19.96 8.97 -6.28
N ASN A 68 21.04 9.27 -7.00
CA ASN A 68 21.38 10.64 -7.38
C ASN A 68 20.31 11.30 -8.28
N LEU A 69 19.67 10.54 -9.19
CA LEU A 69 18.56 11.04 -10.00
C LEU A 69 17.29 11.31 -9.17
N MET A 70 17.04 10.50 -8.14
CA MET A 70 15.94 10.75 -7.19
C MET A 70 16.22 11.98 -6.33
N LEU A 71 17.45 12.17 -5.87
CA LEU A 71 17.87 13.37 -5.13
C LEU A 71 17.73 14.64 -5.98
N ASP A 72 18.12 14.60 -7.26
CA ASP A 72 17.89 15.68 -8.22
C ASP A 72 16.38 15.99 -8.36
N HIS A 73 15.55 14.95 -8.47
CA HIS A 73 14.10 15.09 -8.56
C HIS A 73 13.49 15.78 -7.32
N ILE A 74 13.92 15.39 -6.12
CA ILE A 74 13.51 16.03 -4.86
C ILE A 74 13.87 17.52 -4.87
N GLN A 75 15.11 17.87 -5.21
CA GLN A 75 15.57 19.26 -5.24
C GLN A 75 14.79 20.12 -6.26
N HIS A 76 14.41 19.53 -7.40
CA HIS A 76 13.56 20.20 -8.39
C HIS A 76 12.15 20.49 -7.86
N HIS A 77 11.56 19.56 -7.11
CA HIS A 77 10.28 19.76 -6.45
C HIS A 77 10.36 20.86 -5.37
N GLU A 78 11.38 20.84 -4.52
CA GLU A 78 11.59 21.85 -3.47
C GLU A 78 11.76 23.28 -4.03
N ARG A 79 12.32 23.40 -5.24
CA ARG A 79 12.51 24.70 -5.94
C ARG A 79 11.30 25.14 -6.77
N ASN A 80 10.15 24.48 -6.63
CA ASN A 80 8.94 24.73 -7.45
C ASN A 80 9.22 24.66 -8.96
N ALA A 81 10.12 23.76 -9.38
CA ALA A 81 10.39 23.45 -10.77
C ALA A 81 10.05 21.98 -11.12
N PRO A 82 8.85 21.48 -10.76
CA PRO A 82 8.46 20.09 -11.01
C PRO A 82 8.45 19.79 -12.51
N GLY A 83 8.74 18.54 -12.86
CA GLY A 83 8.76 18.07 -14.26
C GLY A 83 10.05 18.34 -15.03
N LYS A 84 10.99 19.11 -14.49
CA LYS A 84 12.28 19.44 -15.14
C LYS A 84 13.46 18.53 -14.78
N SER A 85 13.30 17.67 -13.76
CA SER A 85 14.34 16.71 -13.37
C SER A 85 14.60 15.68 -14.46
N LYS A 86 15.82 15.16 -14.53
CA LYS A 86 16.15 14.07 -15.48
C LYS A 86 15.33 12.80 -15.21
N LEU A 87 15.02 12.49 -13.95
CA LEU A 87 14.20 11.33 -13.60
C LEU A 87 12.79 11.40 -14.22
N ASN A 88 12.14 12.56 -14.15
CA ASN A 88 10.81 12.77 -14.75
C ASN A 88 10.81 12.59 -16.28
N LEU A 89 11.91 12.92 -16.97
CA LEU A 89 12.03 12.67 -18.42
C LEU A 89 12.14 11.17 -18.74
N LEU A 90 12.80 10.40 -17.86
CA LEU A 90 13.03 8.97 -18.03
C LEU A 90 11.83 8.13 -17.59
N VAL A 91 11.14 8.57 -16.53
CA VAL A 91 9.97 7.93 -15.94
C VAL A 91 8.88 8.98 -15.74
N PRO A 92 8.09 9.35 -16.77
CA PRO A 92 7.10 10.42 -16.69
C PRO A 92 5.95 10.20 -15.69
N SER A 93 5.75 8.96 -15.25
CA SER A 93 4.77 8.64 -14.21
C SER A 93 5.32 8.76 -12.79
N ILE A 94 6.54 9.27 -12.60
CA ILE A 94 7.14 9.41 -11.28
C ILE A 94 6.36 10.46 -10.46
N GLY A 95 6.07 10.12 -9.21
CA GLY A 95 5.47 11.03 -8.24
C GLY A 95 6.53 11.77 -7.42
N THR A 96 6.09 12.43 -6.36
CA THR A 96 6.97 13.07 -5.39
C THR A 96 7.59 12.05 -4.43
N PHE A 97 8.74 12.39 -3.86
CA PHE A 97 9.33 11.64 -2.75
C PHE A 97 9.28 12.49 -1.47
N PHE A 98 8.89 11.89 -0.36
CA PHE A 98 8.84 12.57 0.95
C PHE A 98 10.16 12.50 1.70
N THR A 99 11.03 11.55 1.34
CA THR A 99 12.35 11.36 1.94
C THR A 99 13.40 11.10 0.88
N LYS A 100 14.67 11.25 1.24
CA LYS A 100 15.78 10.70 0.45
C LYS A 100 15.68 9.17 0.43
N LEU A 101 16.05 8.53 -0.68
CA LEU A 101 16.02 7.08 -0.85
C LEU A 101 17.44 6.55 -1.01
N TYR A 102 17.94 5.84 0.01
CA TYR A 102 19.30 5.29 0.05
C TYR A 102 19.37 3.96 -0.71
N LEU A 103 19.23 3.99 -2.03
CA LEU A 103 19.14 2.79 -2.87
C LEU A 103 20.41 1.94 -2.85
N GLU A 104 21.60 2.55 -2.82
CA GLU A 104 22.84 1.77 -2.79
C GLU A 104 22.92 0.90 -1.52
N ASP A 105 22.62 1.50 -0.37
CA ASP A 105 22.62 0.82 0.92
C ASP A 105 21.49 -0.21 1.03
N ALA A 106 20.30 0.14 0.54
CA ALA A 106 19.16 -0.76 0.49
C ALA A 106 19.42 -1.99 -0.40
N PHE A 107 20.06 -1.78 -1.56
CA PHE A 107 20.52 -2.88 -2.40
C PHE A 107 21.52 -3.77 -1.67
N LYS A 108 22.55 -3.19 -1.05
CA LYS A 108 23.55 -3.97 -0.29
C LYS A 108 22.89 -4.76 0.84
N TYR A 109 21.89 -4.20 1.52
CA TYR A 109 21.13 -4.88 2.55
C TYR A 109 20.35 -6.07 1.99
N GLN A 110 19.54 -5.87 0.95
CA GLN A 110 18.74 -6.93 0.34
C GLN A 110 19.59 -8.00 -0.34
N ASP A 111 20.71 -7.63 -0.96
CA ASP A 111 21.62 -8.57 -1.61
C ASP A 111 22.27 -9.55 -0.62
N ARG A 112 22.55 -9.10 0.63
CA ARG A 112 23.05 -9.99 1.69
C ARG A 112 22.05 -11.08 2.08
N GLN A 113 20.75 -10.78 2.00
CA GLN A 113 19.69 -11.73 2.38
C GLN A 113 19.25 -12.61 1.20
N ARG A 114 19.17 -12.01 0.01
CA ARG A 114 18.53 -12.61 -1.17
C ARG A 114 19.50 -13.04 -2.26
N PHE A 115 20.80 -12.79 -2.06
CA PHE A 115 21.90 -13.19 -2.94
C PHE A 115 21.66 -12.83 -4.40
N ILE A 116 21.11 -11.64 -4.66
CA ILE A 116 20.70 -11.15 -5.99
C ILE A 116 21.88 -11.19 -6.97
N SER A 117 23.05 -10.69 -6.55
CA SER A 117 24.30 -10.64 -7.31
C SER A 117 24.93 -12.01 -7.58
N ARG A 118 24.54 -13.05 -6.80
CA ARG A 118 25.06 -14.41 -6.94
C ARG A 118 24.26 -15.26 -7.92
N ARG A 119 23.09 -14.80 -8.35
CA ARG A 119 22.25 -15.52 -9.32
C ARG A 119 22.92 -15.53 -10.69
N ARG A 120 22.71 -16.61 -11.44
CA ARG A 120 23.30 -16.81 -12.78
C ARG A 120 22.26 -17.07 -13.87
N PHE A 121 21.10 -17.58 -13.49
CA PHE A 121 20.01 -17.93 -14.42
C PHE A 121 18.78 -17.04 -14.27
N VAL A 122 18.72 -16.26 -13.18
CA VAL A 122 17.56 -15.44 -12.85
C VAL A 122 18.07 -14.03 -12.58
N ALA A 123 17.73 -13.11 -13.49
CA ALA A 123 18.01 -11.69 -13.33
C ALA A 123 17.24 -11.11 -12.12
N PRO A 124 17.63 -9.94 -11.61
CA PRO A 124 16.84 -9.21 -10.63
C PRO A 124 15.38 -9.07 -11.10
N SER A 125 14.46 -9.53 -10.27
CA SER A 125 13.03 -9.55 -10.56
C SER A 125 12.37 -8.23 -10.15
N PHE A 126 11.11 -8.04 -10.57
CA PHE A 126 10.29 -6.91 -10.10
C PHE A 126 10.23 -6.88 -8.56
N ASN A 127 10.07 -8.05 -7.92
CA ASN A 127 10.00 -8.16 -6.47
C ASN A 127 11.33 -7.83 -5.79
N ASP A 128 12.48 -8.16 -6.39
CA ASP A 128 13.78 -7.76 -5.83
C ASP A 128 13.89 -6.23 -5.78
N ILE A 129 13.53 -5.55 -6.87
CA ILE A 129 13.55 -4.08 -6.92
C ILE A 129 12.52 -3.46 -5.96
N ARG A 130 11.30 -4.02 -5.90
CA ARG A 130 10.26 -3.59 -4.95
C ARG A 130 10.75 -3.64 -3.50
N LEU A 131 11.40 -4.73 -3.11
CA LEU A 131 11.92 -4.90 -1.76
C LEU A 131 13.12 -3.99 -1.47
N ILE A 132 13.99 -3.75 -2.45
CA ILE A 132 15.05 -2.74 -2.34
C ILE A 132 14.45 -1.35 -2.10
N LEU A 133 13.39 -0.98 -2.82
CA LEU A 133 12.71 0.29 -2.63
C LEU A 133 12.01 0.38 -1.28
N ASN A 134 11.42 -0.71 -0.77
CA ASN A 134 10.87 -0.75 0.59
C ASN A 134 11.96 -0.48 1.63
N SER A 135 13.11 -1.16 1.53
CA SER A 135 14.26 -0.91 2.40
C SER A 135 14.78 0.51 2.30
N ALA A 136 14.88 1.06 1.09
CA ALA A 136 15.33 2.44 0.87
C ALA A 136 14.39 3.47 1.50
N GLN A 137 13.08 3.20 1.49
CA GLN A 137 12.07 4.02 2.15
C GLN A 137 12.19 3.97 3.68
N VAL A 138 12.38 2.77 4.25
CA VAL A 138 12.62 2.62 5.70
C VAL A 138 13.90 3.36 6.12
N MET A 139 15.00 3.14 5.39
CA MET A 139 16.26 3.87 5.63
C MET A 139 16.08 5.38 5.47
N GLY A 140 15.33 5.81 4.45
CA GLY A 140 15.01 7.20 4.18
C GLY A 140 14.31 7.88 5.35
N LEU A 141 13.24 7.25 5.83
CA LEU A 141 12.45 7.71 6.97
C LEU A 141 13.30 7.82 8.24
N VAL A 142 14.04 6.77 8.58
CA VAL A 142 14.81 6.71 9.84
C VAL A 142 16.04 7.62 9.83
N ARG A 143 16.72 7.75 8.69
CA ARG A 143 17.94 8.59 8.59
C ARG A 143 17.65 10.07 8.37
N SER A 144 16.52 10.39 7.73
CA SER A 144 16.17 11.79 7.40
C SER A 144 15.19 12.40 8.40
N SER A 145 14.47 11.59 9.17
CA SER A 145 13.38 12.03 10.03
C SER A 145 13.16 11.08 11.21
N ASP A 146 11.98 11.13 11.83
CA ASP A 146 11.52 10.14 12.81
C ASP A 146 10.16 9.62 12.36
N VAL A 147 9.98 8.29 12.38
CA VAL A 147 8.71 7.66 12.00
C VAL A 147 7.72 7.88 13.14
N LYS A 148 6.74 8.76 12.92
CA LYS A 148 5.71 9.11 13.92
C LYS A 148 4.37 8.43 13.67
N LEU A 149 4.07 8.08 12.42
CA LEU A 149 2.84 7.40 12.04
C LEU A 149 3.17 6.22 11.11
N VAL A 150 2.64 5.04 11.43
CA VAL A 150 2.60 3.91 10.50
C VAL A 150 1.15 3.62 10.20
N THR A 151 0.78 3.66 8.92
CA THR A 151 -0.55 3.26 8.47
C THR A 151 -0.48 1.93 7.74
N PHE A 152 -1.49 1.11 7.91
CA PHE A 152 -1.60 -0.22 7.30
C PHE A 152 -2.87 -0.30 6.49
N ASP A 153 -2.78 -0.89 5.31
CA ASP A 153 -3.94 -1.49 4.67
C ASP A 153 -4.42 -2.72 5.48
N GLY A 154 -5.68 -3.11 5.29
CA GLY A 154 -6.25 -4.32 5.89
C GLY A 154 -5.84 -5.59 5.13
N ASP A 155 -6.63 -5.92 4.11
CA ASP A 155 -6.49 -7.16 3.33
C ASP A 155 -5.11 -7.28 2.66
N VAL A 156 -4.54 -8.49 2.70
CA VAL A 156 -3.22 -8.88 2.15
C VAL A 156 -2.03 -8.13 2.74
N THR A 157 -2.27 -7.27 3.73
CA THR A 157 -1.25 -6.53 4.46
C THR A 157 -1.18 -6.97 5.93
N LEU A 158 -2.30 -6.97 6.65
CA LEU A 158 -2.38 -7.43 8.04
C LEU A 158 -2.82 -8.89 8.15
N TYR A 159 -3.68 -9.34 7.23
CA TYR A 159 -4.25 -10.68 7.17
C TYR A 159 -4.49 -11.08 5.71
N ASP A 160 -4.68 -12.36 5.45
CA ASP A 160 -5.00 -12.85 4.10
C ASP A 160 -6.34 -12.29 3.61
N ASP A 161 -6.53 -12.24 2.29
CA ASP A 161 -7.71 -11.67 1.64
C ASP A 161 -9.04 -12.23 2.20
N GLY A 162 -9.87 -11.34 2.75
CA GLY A 162 -11.17 -11.66 3.33
C GLY A 162 -11.10 -12.30 4.74
N ALA A 163 -9.91 -12.43 5.32
CA ALA A 163 -9.73 -12.98 6.66
C ALA A 163 -9.83 -11.90 7.76
N CYS A 164 -9.71 -12.35 9.01
CA CYS A 164 -9.62 -11.51 10.20
C CYS A 164 -8.22 -11.58 10.81
N LEU A 165 -7.86 -10.52 11.55
CA LEU A 165 -6.66 -10.47 12.36
C LEU A 165 -6.88 -11.25 13.67
N THR A 166 -6.44 -12.51 13.70
CA THR A 166 -6.53 -13.38 14.88
C THR A 166 -5.36 -13.15 15.86
N SER A 167 -5.54 -13.55 17.12
CA SER A 167 -4.60 -13.30 18.22
C SER A 167 -3.20 -13.90 18.03
N ASP A 168 -3.06 -14.93 17.21
CA ASP A 168 -1.80 -15.59 16.89
C ASP A 168 -1.03 -14.94 15.73
N ASN A 169 -1.59 -13.89 15.12
CA ASN A 169 -0.97 -13.25 13.97
C ASN A 169 0.35 -12.54 14.37
N PRO A 170 1.48 -12.85 13.71
CA PRO A 170 2.80 -12.33 14.06
C PRO A 170 2.93 -10.81 13.91
N VAL A 171 2.03 -10.14 13.19
CA VAL A 171 2.07 -8.67 13.05
C VAL A 171 1.68 -7.94 14.33
N ILE A 172 0.82 -8.54 15.17
CA ILE A 172 0.29 -7.92 16.40
C ILE A 172 1.40 -7.45 17.33
N PRO A 173 2.38 -8.29 17.75
CA PRO A 173 3.44 -7.83 18.64
C PRO A 173 4.30 -6.72 18.04
N ARG A 174 4.42 -6.62 16.70
CA ARG A 174 5.13 -5.50 16.05
C ARG A 174 4.31 -4.22 16.10
N ILE A 175 3.00 -4.29 15.90
CA ILE A 175 2.10 -3.13 16.05
C ILE A 175 2.12 -2.62 17.49
N LEU A 176 2.02 -3.51 18.48
CA LEU A 176 2.13 -3.11 19.89
C LEU A 176 3.46 -2.42 20.18
N ARG A 177 4.57 -2.94 19.64
CA ARG A 177 5.89 -2.31 19.77
C ARG A 177 5.95 -0.90 19.16
N LEU A 178 5.30 -0.67 18.02
CA LEU A 178 5.22 0.69 17.45
C LEU A 178 4.55 1.65 18.45
N LEU A 179 3.45 1.21 19.08
CA LEU A 179 2.74 2.00 20.09
C LEU A 179 3.59 2.20 21.36
N GLU A 180 4.32 1.18 21.82
CA GLU A 180 5.27 1.27 22.95
C GLU A 180 6.38 2.30 22.70
N GLN A 181 6.71 2.56 21.43
CA GLN A 181 7.68 3.57 20.98
C GLN A 181 7.04 4.94 20.71
N ASP A 182 5.82 5.18 21.22
CA ASP A 182 5.04 6.41 21.04
C ASP A 182 4.72 6.75 19.56
N ARG A 183 4.81 5.76 18.66
CA ARG A 183 4.35 5.92 17.28
C ARG A 183 2.86 5.72 17.22
N LYS A 184 2.22 6.43 16.30
CA LYS A 184 0.80 6.31 16.01
C LYS A 184 0.58 5.25 14.94
N VAL A 185 -0.56 4.56 15.02
CA VAL A 185 -0.96 3.50 14.10
C VAL A 185 -2.33 3.81 13.53
N GLY A 186 -2.45 3.78 12.21
CA GLY A 186 -3.73 3.90 11.50
C GLY A 186 -4.00 2.67 10.64
N ILE A 187 -5.16 2.04 10.77
CA ILE A 187 -5.58 0.97 9.86
C ILE A 187 -6.54 1.56 8.84
N VAL A 188 -6.12 1.69 7.58
CA VAL A 188 -6.87 2.30 6.49
C VAL A 188 -7.41 1.21 5.58
N THR A 189 -8.71 0.95 5.61
CA THR A 189 -9.33 -0.18 4.90
C THR A 189 -10.45 0.27 3.96
N ALA A 190 -10.59 -0.43 2.84
CA ALA A 190 -11.70 -0.28 1.92
C ALA A 190 -13.05 -0.74 2.53
N ALA A 191 -13.02 -1.60 3.57
CA ALA A 191 -14.22 -1.99 4.28
C ALA A 191 -14.88 -0.75 4.94
N GLY A 192 -16.05 -0.36 4.45
CA GLY A 192 -16.82 0.80 4.91
C GLY A 192 -18.06 0.41 5.71
N TYR A 193 -17.88 0.07 6.98
CA TYR A 193 -18.95 -0.16 7.95
C TYR A 193 -19.23 1.13 8.73
N THR A 194 -20.50 1.34 9.07
CA THR A 194 -20.91 2.42 9.98
C THR A 194 -20.71 2.05 11.44
N ASP A 195 -20.60 0.76 11.74
CA ASP A 195 -20.70 0.23 13.10
C ASP A 195 -19.36 -0.38 13.55
N ALA A 196 -18.92 0.02 14.75
CA ALA A 196 -17.68 -0.46 15.37
C ALA A 196 -17.58 -1.99 15.51
N PRO A 197 -18.65 -2.76 15.83
CA PRO A 197 -18.55 -4.22 15.99
C PRO A 197 -18.03 -4.97 14.75
N LYS A 198 -18.34 -4.49 13.54
CA LYS A 198 -17.86 -5.14 12.30
C LYS A 198 -16.36 -4.94 12.10
N TYR A 199 -15.82 -3.80 12.52
CA TYR A 199 -14.36 -3.60 12.55
C TYR A 199 -13.71 -4.45 13.64
N TYR A 200 -14.37 -4.58 14.80
CA TYR A 200 -13.90 -5.46 15.86
C TYR A 200 -13.78 -6.91 15.38
N GLU A 201 -14.78 -7.46 14.70
CA GLU A 201 -14.71 -8.81 14.13
C GLU A 201 -13.50 -9.01 13.20
N ARG A 202 -13.15 -8.00 12.39
CA ARG A 202 -11.99 -8.05 11.49
C ARG A 202 -10.66 -7.87 12.21
N LEU A 203 -10.64 -7.16 13.33
CA LEU A 203 -9.41 -6.72 14.02
C LEU A 203 -9.28 -7.28 15.45
N GLN A 204 -10.09 -8.28 15.80
CA GLN A 204 -10.28 -8.76 17.16
C GLN A 204 -8.95 -9.03 17.87
N GLY A 205 -8.05 -9.79 17.25
CA GLY A 205 -6.78 -10.19 17.85
C GLY A 205 -5.91 -9.00 18.26
N LEU A 206 -5.90 -7.92 17.47
CA LEU A 206 -5.14 -6.70 17.80
C LEU A 206 -5.83 -5.89 18.91
N LEU A 207 -7.15 -5.73 18.81
CA LEU A 207 -7.91 -4.92 19.76
C LEU A 207 -7.91 -5.55 21.16
N ASP A 208 -8.05 -6.87 21.23
CA ASP A 208 -7.97 -7.63 22.48
C ASP A 208 -6.54 -7.57 23.05
N ALA A 209 -5.51 -7.75 22.21
CA ALA A 209 -4.12 -7.63 22.65
C ALA A 209 -3.77 -6.23 23.18
N MET A 210 -4.32 -5.16 22.58
CA MET A 210 -4.18 -3.79 23.09
C MET A 210 -4.93 -3.58 24.40
N HIS A 211 -6.15 -4.12 24.52
CA HIS A 211 -6.93 -4.05 25.75
C HIS A 211 -6.18 -4.72 26.91
N ASP A 212 -5.69 -5.94 26.69
CA ASP A 212 -5.04 -6.78 27.70
C ASP A 212 -3.58 -6.41 27.95
N SER A 213 -2.97 -5.59 27.09
CA SER A 213 -1.59 -5.14 27.28
C SER A 213 -1.43 -4.38 28.60
N THR A 214 -0.44 -4.83 29.37
CA THR A 214 0.04 -4.20 30.61
C THR A 214 1.29 -3.33 30.39
N THR A 215 1.87 -3.38 29.18
CA THR A 215 3.06 -2.61 28.81
C THR A 215 2.71 -1.25 28.21
N LEU A 216 1.59 -1.17 27.50
CA LEU A 216 1.11 0.08 26.90
C LEU A 216 0.51 1.02 27.94
N THR A 217 0.97 2.28 27.93
CA THR A 217 0.32 3.35 28.71
C THR A 217 -1.05 3.71 28.13
N ALA A 218 -1.87 4.42 28.90
CA ALA A 218 -3.17 4.90 28.42
C ALA A 218 -3.03 5.78 27.15
N ASP A 219 -2.03 6.66 27.12
CA ASP A 219 -1.77 7.55 25.97
C ASP A 219 -1.28 6.79 24.73
N GLN A 220 -0.50 5.72 24.94
CA GLN A 220 -0.07 4.84 23.84
C GLN A 220 -1.24 4.03 23.28
N LYS A 221 -2.18 3.57 24.11
CA LYS A 221 -3.41 2.92 23.63
C LYS A 221 -4.30 3.84 22.79
N GLN A 222 -4.30 5.14 23.06
CA GLN A 222 -4.94 6.16 22.21
C GLN A 222 -4.20 6.40 20.88
N GLY A 223 -3.07 5.72 20.65
CA GLY A 223 -2.31 5.79 19.42
C GLY A 223 -2.86 4.98 18.25
N LEU A 224 -3.93 4.20 18.42
CA LEU A 224 -4.56 3.41 17.35
C LEU A 224 -5.88 4.04 16.87
N ILE A 225 -5.99 4.19 15.54
CA ILE A 225 -7.25 4.49 14.85
C ILE A 225 -7.52 3.53 13.69
N VAL A 226 -8.80 3.38 13.32
CA VAL A 226 -9.26 2.65 12.14
C VAL A 226 -10.00 3.62 11.23
N MET A 227 -9.50 3.78 10.00
CA MET A 227 -10.11 4.52 8.91
C MET A 227 -10.79 3.56 7.94
N GLY A 228 -12.11 3.57 7.96
CA GLY A 228 -12.98 2.71 7.16
C GLY A 228 -13.55 3.38 5.91
N GLY A 229 -13.87 2.56 4.92
CA GLY A 229 -14.40 2.99 3.62
C GLY A 229 -13.43 3.93 2.92
N GLU A 230 -12.13 3.59 2.97
CA GLU A 230 -10.96 4.36 2.56
C GLU A 230 -10.73 5.68 3.31
N SER A 231 -11.75 6.53 3.40
CA SER A 231 -11.68 7.86 4.02
C SER A 231 -13.04 8.36 4.53
N ASN A 232 -13.94 7.45 4.93
CA ASN A 232 -15.35 7.79 5.18
C ASN A 232 -15.79 7.66 6.64
N PHE A 233 -15.15 6.79 7.42
CA PHE A 233 -15.48 6.53 8.82
C PHE A 233 -14.21 6.41 9.65
N LEU A 234 -14.11 7.16 10.76
CA LEU A 234 -12.98 7.07 11.68
C LEU A 234 -13.46 6.46 13.00
N PHE A 235 -12.70 5.50 13.52
CA PHE A 235 -12.88 4.92 14.83
C PHE A 235 -11.59 5.03 15.62
N ARG A 236 -11.70 5.33 16.91
CA ARG A 236 -10.56 5.33 17.84
C ARG A 236 -10.68 4.20 18.83
N PHE A 237 -9.55 3.71 19.31
CA PHE A 237 -9.52 2.69 20.36
C PHE A 237 -10.09 3.24 21.67
N ASP A 238 -10.99 2.48 22.28
CA ASP A 238 -11.58 2.77 23.58
C ASP A 238 -11.74 1.47 24.38
N PRO A 239 -10.97 1.26 25.47
CA PRO A 239 -11.05 0.03 26.25
C PRO A 239 -12.40 -0.13 26.97
N ALA A 240 -13.18 0.94 27.16
CA ALA A 240 -14.49 0.87 27.82
C ALA A 240 -15.61 0.41 26.88
N SER A 241 -15.40 0.47 25.56
CA SER A 241 -16.36 0.00 24.54
C SER A 241 -16.31 -1.53 24.43
N ASP A 242 -17.46 -2.18 24.25
CA ASP A 242 -17.54 -3.64 24.00
C ASP A 242 -16.78 -4.03 22.73
N ALA A 243 -16.87 -3.20 21.68
CA ALA A 243 -16.17 -3.40 20.42
C ALA A 243 -14.73 -2.85 20.44
N ARG A 244 -14.26 -2.34 21.59
CA ARG A 244 -12.94 -1.69 21.77
C ARG A 244 -12.69 -0.48 20.85
N LEU A 245 -13.73 -0.03 20.16
CA LEU A 245 -13.72 1.03 19.17
C LEU A 245 -14.94 1.91 19.40
N VAL A 246 -14.75 3.22 19.22
CA VAL A 246 -15.84 4.21 19.22
C VAL A 246 -15.72 5.09 17.99
N TYR A 247 -16.86 5.42 17.41
CA TYR A 247 -16.94 6.31 16.24
C TYR A 247 -16.44 7.71 16.59
N VAL A 248 -15.66 8.30 15.69
CA VAL A 248 -15.18 9.68 15.79
C VAL A 248 -15.96 10.56 14.80
N PRO A 249 -16.68 11.59 15.28
CA PRO A 249 -17.39 12.54 14.44
C PRO A 249 -16.51 13.14 13.34
N ARG A 250 -17.06 13.23 12.12
CA ARG A 250 -16.38 13.78 10.94
C ARG A 250 -15.77 15.17 11.16
N SER A 251 -16.41 16.02 11.97
CA SER A 251 -15.91 17.36 12.29
C SER A 251 -14.54 17.38 12.97
N GLU A 252 -14.10 16.26 13.57
CA GLU A 252 -12.82 16.18 14.28
C GLU A 252 -11.63 15.83 13.37
N TRP A 253 -11.88 15.25 12.18
CA TRP A 253 -10.81 14.66 11.37
C TRP A 253 -10.89 14.97 9.87
N LEU A 254 -12.03 15.44 9.36
CA LEU A 254 -12.14 15.83 7.96
C LEU A 254 -11.10 16.90 7.61
N LEU A 255 -10.43 16.67 6.48
CA LEU A 255 -9.52 17.64 5.90
C LEU A 255 -10.31 18.83 5.35
N ASP A 256 -9.69 19.99 5.27
CA ASP A 256 -10.34 21.23 4.82
C ASP A 256 -10.91 21.04 3.40
N GLU A 257 -10.18 20.35 2.51
CA GLU A 257 -10.67 20.06 1.17
C GLU A 257 -11.88 19.12 1.17
N MET A 258 -11.91 18.12 2.06
CA MET A 258 -13.05 17.20 2.17
C MET A 258 -14.33 17.91 2.61
N GLN A 259 -14.21 18.98 3.39
CA GLN A 259 -15.33 19.80 3.83
C GLN A 259 -15.92 20.64 2.68
N THR A 260 -15.15 20.89 1.62
CA THR A 260 -15.63 21.62 0.44
C THR A 260 -16.39 20.76 -0.56
N TRP A 261 -16.39 19.42 -0.39
CA TRP A 261 -17.10 18.52 -1.29
C TRP A 261 -18.61 18.68 -1.10
N SER A 262 -19.29 19.14 -2.15
CA SER A 262 -20.73 19.42 -2.07
C SER A 262 -21.56 18.14 -2.03
N ASP A 263 -22.65 18.14 -1.26
CA ASP A 263 -23.61 17.03 -1.22
C ASP A 263 -24.24 16.78 -2.60
N TYR A 264 -24.34 17.84 -3.43
CA TYR A 264 -24.78 17.74 -4.81
C TYR A 264 -23.81 16.90 -5.65
N ASP A 265 -22.51 17.22 -5.64
CA ASP A 265 -21.50 16.46 -6.40
C ASP A 265 -21.39 15.02 -5.90
N ILE A 266 -21.50 14.79 -4.58
CA ILE A 266 -21.50 13.45 -4.00
C ILE A 266 -22.69 12.64 -4.53
N THR A 267 -23.89 13.23 -4.50
CA THR A 267 -25.11 12.57 -4.99
C THR A 267 -25.02 12.29 -6.48
N GLU A 268 -24.61 13.28 -7.29
CA GLU A 268 -24.45 13.16 -8.74
C GLU A 268 -23.45 12.04 -9.08
N LEU A 269 -22.29 11.99 -8.42
CA LEU A 269 -21.27 10.97 -8.68
C LEU A 269 -21.79 9.57 -8.35
N LEU A 270 -22.41 9.41 -7.18
CA LEU A 270 -22.92 8.12 -6.75
C LEU A 270 -24.12 7.66 -7.60
N ASP A 271 -24.94 8.57 -8.12
CA ASP A 271 -26.04 8.22 -9.04
C ASP A 271 -25.52 7.70 -10.39
N ILE A 272 -24.47 8.34 -10.93
CA ILE A 272 -23.78 7.87 -12.13
C ILE A 272 -23.15 6.49 -11.89
N ALA A 273 -22.47 6.32 -10.76
CA ALA A 273 -21.85 5.06 -10.38
C ALA A 273 -22.92 3.95 -10.21
N GLU A 274 -24.02 4.25 -9.53
CA GLU A 274 -25.13 3.31 -9.33
C GLU A 274 -25.76 2.88 -10.65
N SER A 275 -26.02 3.84 -11.55
CA SER A 275 -26.56 3.54 -12.88
C SER A 275 -25.62 2.65 -13.68
N ALA A 276 -24.31 2.89 -13.63
CA ALA A 276 -23.31 2.07 -14.32
C ALA A 276 -23.22 0.65 -13.72
N LEU A 277 -23.29 0.54 -12.39
CA LEU A 277 -23.32 -0.74 -11.69
C LEU A 277 -24.58 -1.55 -12.04
N ARG A 278 -25.77 -0.91 -12.09
CA ARG A 278 -27.03 -1.54 -12.54
C ARG A 278 -26.90 -2.11 -13.94
N ALA A 279 -26.47 -1.28 -14.89
CA ALA A 279 -26.34 -1.68 -16.29
C ALA A 279 -25.33 -2.82 -16.46
N CYS A 280 -24.20 -2.78 -15.73
CA CYS A 280 -23.19 -3.83 -15.78
C CYS A 280 -23.69 -5.14 -15.16
N ALA A 281 -24.35 -5.08 -14.00
CA ALA A 281 -24.92 -6.24 -13.33
C ALA A 281 -25.99 -6.92 -14.19
N GLU A 282 -26.86 -6.16 -14.85
CA GLU A 282 -27.84 -6.69 -15.80
C GLU A 282 -27.17 -7.32 -17.03
N ASN A 283 -26.20 -6.64 -17.63
CA ASN A 283 -25.49 -7.12 -18.83
C ASN A 283 -24.72 -8.42 -18.58
N LEU A 284 -24.08 -8.56 -17.41
CA LEU A 284 -23.34 -9.76 -17.02
C LEU A 284 -24.21 -10.80 -16.32
N ASN A 285 -25.51 -10.51 -16.13
CA ASN A 285 -26.46 -11.31 -15.36
C ASN A 285 -25.90 -11.72 -13.99
N LEU A 286 -25.32 -10.75 -13.27
CA LEU A 286 -24.70 -11.00 -11.97
C LEU A 286 -25.76 -11.36 -10.94
N PRO A 287 -25.54 -12.39 -10.10
CA PRO A 287 -26.36 -12.66 -8.94
C PRO A 287 -26.03 -11.66 -7.82
N ALA A 288 -26.29 -10.37 -8.06
CA ALA A 288 -25.91 -9.28 -7.18
C ALA A 288 -27.07 -8.31 -6.94
N ALA A 289 -27.10 -7.71 -5.76
CA ALA A 289 -27.95 -6.58 -5.41
C ALA A 289 -27.10 -5.33 -5.25
N ILE A 290 -27.74 -4.16 -5.26
CA ILE A 290 -27.07 -2.87 -5.09
C ILE A 290 -27.28 -2.34 -3.70
N LEU A 291 -26.21 -1.79 -3.12
CA LEU A 291 -26.21 -1.11 -1.84
C LEU A 291 -25.73 0.32 -2.03
N ARG A 292 -26.60 1.29 -1.70
CA ARG A 292 -26.28 2.72 -1.64
C ARG A 292 -26.07 3.14 -0.19
N LYS A 293 -24.97 3.85 0.07
CA LYS A 293 -24.61 4.49 1.35
C LYS A 293 -24.40 5.99 1.12
N ASP A 294 -24.19 6.73 2.20
CA ASP A 294 -24.01 8.19 2.15
C ASP A 294 -22.85 8.65 1.25
N ARG A 295 -21.76 7.87 1.20
CA ARG A 295 -20.53 8.20 0.47
C ARG A 295 -19.97 7.02 -0.32
N ALA A 296 -20.82 6.04 -0.61
CA ALA A 296 -20.43 4.85 -1.35
C ALA A 296 -21.62 4.21 -2.04
N VAL A 297 -21.39 3.52 -3.15
CA VAL A 297 -22.37 2.66 -3.80
C VAL A 297 -21.69 1.43 -4.36
N GLY A 298 -22.33 0.26 -4.26
CA GLY A 298 -21.71 -0.98 -4.71
C GLY A 298 -22.71 -2.06 -5.08
N VAL A 299 -22.19 -3.11 -5.71
CA VAL A 299 -22.88 -4.38 -5.94
C VAL A 299 -22.31 -5.43 -5.00
N TYR A 300 -23.19 -6.22 -4.39
CA TYR A 300 -22.83 -7.31 -3.50
C TYR A 300 -23.65 -8.56 -3.84
N PRO A 301 -23.13 -9.77 -3.59
CA PRO A 301 -23.77 -11.00 -4.05
C PRO A 301 -25.04 -11.29 -3.26
N VAL A 302 -26.10 -11.70 -3.97
CA VAL A 302 -27.31 -12.21 -3.31
C VAL A 302 -27.10 -13.64 -2.83
N ASN A 303 -27.69 -13.99 -1.69
CA ASN A 303 -27.64 -15.34 -1.11
C ASN A 303 -26.22 -15.91 -0.87
N GLY A 304 -25.22 -15.04 -0.74
CA GLY A 304 -23.83 -15.45 -0.51
C GLY A 304 -23.18 -16.19 -1.67
N VAL A 305 -23.74 -16.09 -2.88
CA VAL A 305 -23.14 -16.69 -4.08
C VAL A 305 -21.79 -16.03 -4.34
N ARG A 306 -20.81 -16.82 -4.81
CA ARG A 306 -19.51 -16.27 -5.20
C ARG A 306 -19.59 -15.76 -6.64
N ILE A 307 -19.27 -14.50 -6.87
CA ILE A 307 -19.14 -13.92 -8.20
C ILE A 307 -17.73 -14.19 -8.71
N SER A 308 -17.57 -14.49 -10.01
CA SER A 308 -16.25 -14.73 -10.57
C SER A 308 -15.41 -13.46 -10.48
N ARG A 309 -14.10 -13.61 -10.28
CA ARG A 309 -13.21 -12.45 -10.19
C ARG A 309 -13.28 -11.61 -11.45
N GLU A 310 -13.29 -12.26 -12.62
CA GLU A 310 -13.33 -11.61 -13.93
C GLU A 310 -14.57 -10.73 -14.08
N GLN A 311 -15.73 -11.18 -13.59
CA GLN A 311 -16.96 -10.40 -13.59
C GLN A 311 -16.86 -9.17 -12.68
N LEU A 312 -16.24 -9.30 -11.50
CA LEU A 312 -16.02 -8.19 -10.60
C LEU A 312 -15.02 -7.18 -11.19
N GLU A 313 -13.92 -7.64 -11.79
CA GLU A 313 -12.93 -6.78 -12.44
C GLU A 313 -13.54 -6.03 -13.64
N GLU A 314 -14.34 -6.69 -14.49
CA GLU A 314 -15.11 -6.03 -15.56
C GLU A 314 -16.02 -4.94 -14.98
N THR A 315 -16.75 -5.26 -13.90
CA THR A 315 -17.65 -4.31 -13.24
C THR A 315 -16.90 -3.07 -12.73
N VAL A 316 -15.74 -3.26 -12.09
CA VAL A 316 -14.86 -2.17 -11.65
C VAL A 316 -14.42 -1.30 -12.82
N LEU A 317 -13.93 -1.90 -13.91
CA LEU A 317 -13.44 -1.17 -15.07
C LEU A 317 -14.55 -0.36 -15.74
N VAL A 318 -15.75 -0.93 -15.86
CA VAL A 318 -16.93 -0.25 -16.44
C VAL A 318 -17.35 0.94 -15.57
N VAL A 319 -17.53 0.75 -14.26
CA VAL A 319 -17.98 1.84 -13.39
C VAL A 319 -16.91 2.92 -13.27
N GLN A 320 -15.63 2.54 -13.14
CA GLN A 320 -14.52 3.48 -13.08
C GLN A 320 -14.46 4.34 -14.33
N ASN A 321 -14.50 3.74 -15.52
CA ASN A 321 -14.41 4.46 -16.79
C ASN A 321 -15.62 5.39 -16.99
N THR A 322 -16.83 4.95 -16.61
CA THR A 322 -18.04 5.76 -16.68
C THR A 322 -17.94 7.00 -15.79
N VAL A 323 -17.58 6.81 -14.52
CA VAL A 323 -17.47 7.92 -13.56
C VAL A 323 -16.31 8.84 -13.92
N GLN A 324 -15.15 8.31 -14.32
CA GLN A 324 -13.97 9.12 -14.71
C GLN A 324 -14.26 10.06 -15.91
N ARG A 325 -15.16 9.67 -16.81
CA ARG A 325 -15.55 10.48 -17.98
C ARG A 325 -16.65 11.50 -17.68
N SER A 326 -17.28 11.43 -16.51
CA SER A 326 -18.32 12.38 -16.11
C SER A 326 -17.72 13.72 -15.68
N ALA A 327 -18.50 14.80 -15.76
CA ALA A 327 -18.06 16.11 -15.30
C ALA A 327 -17.78 16.13 -13.78
N VAL A 328 -18.55 15.37 -13.00
CA VAL A 328 -18.40 15.30 -11.54
C VAL A 328 -17.18 14.46 -11.12
N GLY A 329 -16.86 13.39 -11.86
CA GLY A 329 -15.66 12.57 -11.60
C GLY A 329 -14.34 13.32 -11.78
N ALA A 330 -14.35 14.46 -12.48
CA ALA A 330 -13.21 15.37 -12.56
C ALA A 330 -13.12 16.35 -11.37
N ARG A 331 -14.21 16.58 -10.65
CA ARG A 331 -14.30 17.50 -9.50
C ARG A 331 -14.15 16.80 -8.16
N LEU A 332 -14.63 15.56 -8.06
CA LEU A 332 -14.70 14.82 -6.80
C LEU A 332 -13.81 13.57 -6.87
N PRO A 333 -12.88 13.37 -5.90
CA PRO A 333 -12.10 12.14 -5.86
C PRO A 333 -12.99 10.96 -5.51
N PHE A 334 -12.72 9.82 -6.13
CA PHE A 334 -13.40 8.57 -5.86
C PHE A 334 -12.47 7.39 -6.10
N CYS A 335 -12.89 6.23 -5.62
CA CYS A 335 -12.21 4.97 -5.85
C CYS A 335 -13.23 3.88 -6.16
N ALA A 336 -13.03 3.15 -7.26
CA ALA A 336 -13.83 1.98 -7.62
C ALA A 336 -12.95 0.74 -7.46
N PHE A 337 -13.42 -0.29 -6.76
CA PHE A 337 -12.57 -1.43 -6.43
C PHE A 337 -13.32 -2.75 -6.30
N ASN A 338 -12.57 -3.83 -6.48
CA ASN A 338 -13.02 -5.20 -6.26
C ASN A 338 -12.68 -5.62 -4.82
N GLY A 339 -13.68 -5.88 -3.98
CA GLY A 339 -13.53 -6.33 -2.60
C GLY A 339 -13.46 -7.85 -2.44
N GLY A 340 -13.14 -8.58 -3.52
CA GLY A 340 -12.95 -10.04 -3.52
C GLY A 340 -14.23 -10.84 -3.80
N ASN A 341 -15.38 -10.31 -3.40
CA ASN A 341 -16.70 -10.86 -3.77
C ASN A 341 -17.78 -9.79 -4.02
N ASP A 342 -17.43 -8.52 -3.94
CA ASP A 342 -18.27 -7.35 -4.19
C ASP A 342 -17.50 -6.27 -4.95
N VAL A 343 -18.20 -5.26 -5.46
CA VAL A 343 -17.59 -4.08 -6.08
C VAL A 343 -18.20 -2.84 -5.47
N PHE A 344 -17.37 -1.90 -5.02
CA PHE A 344 -17.79 -0.63 -4.46
C PHE A 344 -17.12 0.55 -5.15
N VAL A 345 -17.85 1.67 -5.17
CA VAL A 345 -17.37 3.00 -5.52
C VAL A 345 -17.51 3.88 -4.30
N ASP A 346 -16.39 4.27 -3.71
CA ASP A 346 -16.33 5.15 -2.54
C ASP A 346 -15.96 6.58 -2.96
N ILE A 347 -16.56 7.57 -2.31
CA ILE A 347 -16.08 8.96 -2.38
C ILE A 347 -14.80 9.08 -1.57
N GLY A 348 -13.78 9.68 -2.18
CA GLY A 348 -12.42 9.72 -1.66
C GLY A 348 -11.60 8.50 -2.09
N ASP A 349 -10.41 8.37 -1.49
CA ASP A 349 -9.53 7.22 -1.68
C ASP A 349 -8.54 7.10 -0.51
N LYS A 350 -7.74 6.02 -0.47
CA LYS A 350 -6.78 5.79 0.63
C LYS A 350 -5.77 6.93 0.84
N SER A 351 -5.48 7.77 -0.15
CA SER A 351 -4.62 8.94 0.07
C SER A 351 -5.27 9.93 1.04
N TRP A 352 -6.58 10.15 0.90
CA TRP A 352 -7.37 10.97 1.82
C TRP A 352 -7.47 10.32 3.19
N GLY A 353 -7.58 8.99 3.26
CA GLY A 353 -7.56 8.23 4.51
C GLY A 353 -6.27 8.41 5.29
N VAL A 354 -5.12 8.25 4.63
CA VAL A 354 -3.79 8.47 5.24
C VAL A 354 -3.62 9.92 5.68
N ARG A 355 -4.02 10.91 4.87
CA ARG A 355 -3.97 12.33 5.23
C ARG A 355 -4.88 12.66 6.43
N ALA A 356 -6.05 12.04 6.50
CA ALA A 356 -6.94 12.18 7.65
C ALA A 356 -6.32 11.58 8.93
N CYS A 357 -5.64 10.43 8.84
CA CYS A 357 -4.86 9.89 9.96
C CYS A 357 -3.75 10.87 10.41
N GLN A 358 -3.00 11.45 9.47
CA GLN A 358 -1.99 12.48 9.75
C GLN A 358 -2.60 13.69 10.47
N ARG A 359 -3.73 14.21 9.96
CA ARG A 359 -4.46 15.35 10.53
C ARG A 359 -5.00 15.06 11.92
N TYR A 360 -5.56 13.87 12.14
CA TYR A 360 -6.15 13.46 13.41
C TYR A 360 -5.10 13.43 14.53
N PHE A 361 -3.90 12.91 14.25
CA PHE A 361 -2.81 12.88 15.21
C PHE A 361 -2.01 14.19 15.29
N GLY A 362 -2.65 15.33 15.03
CA GLY A 362 -2.05 16.66 15.20
C GLY A 362 -1.27 17.18 13.99
N GLY A 363 -1.52 16.66 12.79
CA GLY A 363 -0.85 17.11 11.57
C GLY A 363 0.55 16.53 11.41
N ILE A 364 0.68 15.20 11.52
CA ILE A 364 1.96 14.51 11.31
C ILE A 364 2.42 14.70 9.86
N ASP A 365 3.67 15.15 9.69
CA ASP A 365 4.29 15.37 8.38
C ASP A 365 4.28 14.07 7.53
N PRO A 366 3.92 14.12 6.24
CA PRO A 366 4.08 13.02 5.29
C PRO A 366 5.47 12.36 5.29
N ALA A 367 6.53 13.14 5.48
CA ALA A 367 7.91 12.65 5.59
C ALA A 367 8.19 11.86 6.88
N LYS A 368 7.26 11.87 7.84
CA LYS A 368 7.30 11.08 9.09
C LYS A 368 6.25 9.96 9.11
N THR A 369 5.61 9.72 7.98
CA THR A 369 4.54 8.73 7.82
C THR A 369 4.99 7.60 6.90
N LEU A 370 4.81 6.35 7.34
CA LEU A 370 4.97 5.16 6.51
C LEU A 370 3.59 4.53 6.28
N HIS A 371 3.16 4.39 5.04
CA HIS A 371 2.06 3.52 4.68
C HIS A 371 2.58 2.14 4.26
N VAL A 372 1.90 1.09 4.69
CA VAL A 372 2.20 -0.30 4.35
C VAL A 372 0.96 -0.89 3.70
N GLY A 373 1.04 -1.33 2.44
CA GLY A 373 -0.13 -1.81 1.71
C GLY A 373 0.22 -2.63 0.46
N ASP A 374 -0.75 -3.37 -0.06
CA ASP A 374 -0.60 -4.16 -1.29
C ASP A 374 -1.14 -3.44 -2.53
N GLN A 375 -0.25 -3.16 -3.48
CA GLN A 375 -0.60 -2.50 -4.74
C GLN A 375 -0.77 -3.49 -5.91
N PHE A 376 -0.75 -4.81 -5.67
CA PHE A 376 -0.98 -5.85 -6.68
C PHE A 376 -2.46 -6.18 -6.90
N LEU A 377 -3.34 -5.83 -5.96
CA LEU A 377 -4.71 -6.35 -5.91
C LEU A 377 -5.78 -5.50 -6.59
N SER A 378 -5.52 -4.25 -6.93
CA SER A 378 -6.59 -3.37 -7.40
C SER A 378 -6.49 -3.07 -8.90
N ALA A 379 -7.39 -3.65 -9.71
CA ALA A 379 -8.08 -2.78 -10.67
C ALA A 379 -8.86 -1.79 -9.80
N GLY A 380 -8.55 -0.50 -9.90
CA GLY A 380 -9.07 0.51 -8.98
C GLY A 380 -8.02 1.40 -8.29
N ALA A 381 -6.77 0.93 -8.20
CA ALA A 381 -5.63 1.72 -7.70
C ALA A 381 -5.66 2.18 -6.23
N ASN A 382 -6.47 1.57 -5.35
CA ASN A 382 -6.72 2.10 -3.99
C ASN A 382 -5.41 2.31 -3.21
N ASP A 383 -4.56 1.30 -3.08
CA ASP A 383 -3.28 1.38 -2.36
C ASP A 383 -2.21 2.19 -3.08
N PHE A 384 -2.29 2.26 -4.41
CA PHE A 384 -1.34 3.07 -5.17
C PHE A 384 -1.49 4.56 -4.83
N LYS A 385 -2.72 5.02 -4.58
CA LYS A 385 -2.97 6.42 -4.25
C LYS A 385 -2.40 6.83 -2.89
N ALA A 386 -2.23 5.91 -1.94
CA ALA A 386 -1.60 6.22 -0.64
C ALA A 386 -0.19 6.84 -0.79
N ARG A 387 0.52 6.54 -1.88
CA ARG A 387 1.82 7.16 -2.24
C ARG A 387 1.76 8.66 -2.46
N LEU A 388 0.57 9.24 -2.65
CA LEU A 388 0.38 10.68 -2.77
C LEU A 388 0.32 11.38 -1.40
N ALA A 389 0.17 10.60 -0.32
CA ALA A 389 -0.01 11.10 1.04
C ALA A 389 1.19 10.84 1.96
N SER A 390 1.99 9.81 1.68
CA SER A 390 3.15 9.46 2.50
C SER A 390 4.14 8.56 1.76
N THR A 391 5.29 8.31 2.39
CA THR A 391 6.17 7.19 2.03
C THR A 391 5.36 5.88 2.11
N THR A 392 5.53 4.96 1.15
CA THR A 392 4.71 3.75 1.04
C THR A 392 5.53 2.51 0.71
N ALA A 393 5.59 1.56 1.63
CA ALA A 393 6.11 0.22 1.37
C ALA A 393 5.07 -0.63 0.64
N TRP A 394 5.44 -1.19 -0.50
CA TRP A 394 4.59 -2.10 -1.26
C TRP A 394 4.83 -3.53 -0.81
N ILE A 395 3.85 -4.12 -0.15
CA ILE A 395 3.86 -5.47 0.40
C ILE A 395 3.02 -6.42 -0.47
N ALA A 396 3.38 -7.71 -0.50
CA ALA A 396 2.63 -8.74 -1.22
C ALA A 396 2.01 -9.82 -0.30
N SER A 397 2.24 -9.74 1.01
CA SER A 397 1.68 -10.67 2.01
C SER A 397 1.87 -10.16 3.44
N PRO A 398 1.09 -10.68 4.42
CA PRO A 398 1.33 -10.39 5.84
C PRO A 398 2.74 -10.74 6.33
N ALA A 399 3.40 -11.75 5.75
CA ALA A 399 4.77 -12.11 6.10
C ALA A 399 5.77 -11.00 5.71
N GLU A 400 5.60 -10.39 4.55
CA GLU A 400 6.43 -9.25 4.12
C GLU A 400 6.17 -8.00 4.99
N THR A 401 4.95 -7.81 5.51
CA THR A 401 4.67 -6.76 6.53
C THR A 401 5.50 -6.99 7.78
N VAL A 402 5.57 -8.23 8.28
CA VAL A 402 6.39 -8.59 9.44
C VAL A 402 7.87 -8.34 9.16
N GLU A 403 8.39 -8.77 8.01
CA GLU A 403 9.79 -8.51 7.61
C GLU A 403 10.11 -7.01 7.58
N LEU A 404 9.21 -6.19 7.03
CA LEU A 404 9.36 -4.74 6.97
C LEU A 404 9.40 -4.09 8.36
N LEU A 405 8.52 -4.52 9.27
CA LEU A 405 8.47 -3.97 10.63
C LEU A 405 9.71 -4.38 11.45
N ASP A 406 10.19 -5.62 11.27
CA ASP A 406 11.44 -6.09 11.88
C ASP A 406 12.67 -5.33 11.29
N GLU A 407 12.63 -4.95 10.01
CA GLU A 407 13.64 -4.08 9.39
C GLU A 407 13.59 -2.65 9.92
N LEU A 408 12.39 -2.08 10.08
CA LEU A 408 12.20 -0.75 10.69
C LEU A 408 12.76 -0.70 12.11
N GLU A 409 12.51 -1.72 12.92
CA GLU A 409 13.06 -1.82 14.27
C GLU A 409 14.60 -1.82 14.27
N LYS A 410 15.21 -2.66 13.43
CA LYS A 410 16.68 -2.71 13.28
C LYS A 410 17.25 -1.39 12.76
N ALA A 411 16.56 -0.70 11.86
CA ALA A 411 17.03 0.59 11.35
C ALA A 411 17.04 1.67 12.43
N VAL A 412 16.09 1.62 13.37
CA VAL A 412 15.96 2.57 14.49
C VAL A 412 16.97 2.25 15.60
N HIS A 413 17.34 0.98 15.75
CA HIS A 413 18.34 0.48 16.71
C HIS A 413 19.47 -0.26 15.98
N PRO A 414 20.33 0.45 15.22
CA PRO A 414 21.30 -0.13 14.29
C PRO A 414 22.44 -0.93 14.91
#